data_AF-A0A8T4Q0V5-F1
#
_entry.id   AF-A0A8T4Q0V5-F1
#
_cell.length_a   1.000
_cell.length_b   1.000
_cell.length_c   1.000
_cell.angle_alpha   90.00
_cell.angle_beta   90.00
_cell.angle_gamma   90.00
#
_symmetry.space_group_name_H-M   'P 1'
#
loop_
_entity.id
_entity.type
_entity.pdbx_description
1 polymer ?
#
loop_
_entity_poly.entity_id
_entity_poly.type
_entity_poly.pdbx_seq_one_letter_code
_entity_poly.pdbx_strand_id
1 'polypeptide(L)'
;MRMYEVGRLCVKIAGRDAKGKCVIVDIVDKNSVLIDGQVRRRKCNIKHLEPLNETVKIKKNASHSDVVKALDAMGIKVVDTKKREAKAKPGRARASKKKPETAEPAEKETAKKKKEKKK
;
A
#
# COMPACT_ATOMS: atom_id res chain seq x y z
N MET A 1 8.82 -22.98 8.15
CA MET A 1 7.71 -23.08 7.18
C MET A 1 7.51 -21.73 6.50
N ARG A 2 7.59 -21.66 5.18
CA ARG A 2 7.39 -20.40 4.44
C ARG A 2 5.89 -20.30 4.12
N MET A 3 5.17 -19.45 4.84
CA MET A 3 3.70 -19.38 4.72
C MET A 3 3.25 -18.75 3.39
N TYR A 4 4.14 -17.98 2.75
CA TYR A 4 3.85 -17.26 1.52
C TYR A 4 4.84 -17.68 0.43
N GLU A 5 4.28 -18.26 -0.62
CA GLU A 5 4.96 -18.67 -1.84
C GLU A 5 4.21 -18.07 -3.04
N VAL A 6 4.90 -17.94 -4.17
CA VAL A 6 4.26 -17.60 -5.44
C VAL A 6 3.23 -18.67 -5.77
N GLY A 7 2.03 -18.24 -6.17
CA GLY A 7 0.92 -19.13 -6.44
C GLY A 7 0.06 -19.47 -5.23
N ARG A 8 0.44 -19.10 -4.01
CA ARG A 8 -0.42 -19.29 -2.84
C ARG A 8 -1.69 -18.43 -2.97
N LEU A 9 -2.84 -19.03 -2.67
CA LEU A 9 -4.11 -18.33 -2.62
C LEU A 9 -4.25 -17.64 -1.26
N CYS A 10 -4.75 -16.41 -1.25
CA CYS A 10 -4.93 -15.61 -0.05
C CYS A 10 -6.25 -14.84 -0.11
N VAL A 11 -6.78 -14.49 1.06
CA VAL A 11 -7.88 -13.53 1.18
C VAL A 11 -7.34 -12.24 1.77
N LYS A 12 -7.75 -11.11 1.20
CA LYS A 12 -7.39 -9.80 1.73
C LYS A 12 -8.33 -9.43 2.88
N ILE A 13 -7.80 -9.29 4.09
CA ILE A 13 -8.60 -8.99 5.28
C ILE A 13 -9.00 -7.51 5.32
N ALA A 14 -8.10 -6.62 4.90
CA ALA A 14 -8.26 -5.18 5.10
C ALA A 14 -8.05 -4.34 3.83
N GLY A 15 -8.78 -3.21 3.74
CA GLY A 15 -8.65 -2.20 2.69
C GLY A 15 -9.82 -2.15 1.70
N ARG A 16 -9.59 -1.52 0.55
CA ARG A 16 -10.61 -1.31 -0.49
C ARG A 16 -11.11 -2.61 -1.13
N ASP A 17 -10.20 -3.59 -1.28
CA ASP A 17 -10.48 -4.89 -1.87
C ASP A 17 -10.59 -5.98 -0.79
N ALA A 18 -11.05 -5.61 0.41
CA ALA A 18 -11.26 -6.55 1.51
C ALA A 18 -12.26 -7.65 1.11
N LYS A 19 -12.12 -8.84 1.71
CA LYS A 19 -12.84 -10.08 1.36
C LYS A 19 -12.53 -10.64 -0.05
N GLY A 20 -11.75 -9.94 -0.87
CA GLY A 20 -11.36 -10.44 -2.19
C GLY A 20 -10.37 -11.59 -2.10
N LYS A 21 -10.60 -12.63 -2.90
CA LYS A 21 -9.63 -13.71 -3.12
C LYS A 21 -8.55 -13.26 -4.09
N CYS A 22 -7.29 -13.52 -3.76
CA CYS A 22 -6.15 -13.12 -4.56
C CYS A 22 -5.06 -14.19 -4.55
N VAL A 23 -4.22 -14.17 -5.58
CA VAL A 23 -3.04 -15.02 -5.68
C VAL A 23 -1.79 -14.16 -5.58
N ILE A 24 -0.76 -14.69 -4.92
CA ILE A 24 0.56 -14.07 -4.86
C ILE A 24 1.29 -14.34 -6.18
N VAL A 25 1.61 -13.29 -6.92
CA VAL A 25 2.31 -13.38 -8.21
C VAL A 25 3.82 -13.27 -8.03
N ASP A 26 4.25 -12.45 -7.06
CA ASP A 26 5.66 -12.22 -6.78
C ASP A 26 5.90 -11.75 -5.34
N ILE A 27 7.10 -12.02 -4.83
CA ILE A 27 7.54 -11.60 -3.50
C ILE A 27 8.57 -10.49 -3.69
N VAL A 28 8.14 -9.24 -3.51
CA VAL A 28 8.98 -8.07 -3.76
C VAL A 28 9.97 -7.83 -2.62
N ASP A 29 9.49 -7.97 -1.37
CA ASP A 29 10.29 -7.77 -0.17
C ASP A 29 9.95 -8.82 0.89
N LYS A 30 10.64 -8.78 2.03
CA LYS A 30 10.38 -9.64 3.20
C LYS A 30 8.93 -9.57 3.69
N ASN A 31 8.30 -8.40 3.59
CA ASN A 31 6.98 -8.12 4.17
C ASN A 31 5.93 -7.73 3.14
N SER A 32 6.29 -7.62 1.86
CA SER A 32 5.34 -7.19 0.84
C SER A 32 5.41 -8.04 -0.40
N VAL A 33 4.21 -8.34 -0.90
CA VAL A 33 3.97 -9.24 -2.01
C VAL A 33 3.16 -8.52 -3.08
N LEU A 34 3.35 -8.92 -4.32
CA LEU A 34 2.52 -8.51 -5.45
C LEU A 34 1.34 -9.48 -5.54
N ILE A 35 0.13 -8.96 -5.38
CA ILE A 35 -1.09 -9.76 -5.48
C ILE A 35 -1.86 -9.41 -6.74
N ASP A 36 -2.59 -10.39 -7.27
CA ASP A 36 -3.49 -10.25 -8.40
C ASP A 36 -4.70 -11.20 -8.28
N GLY A 37 -5.78 -10.94 -9.00
CA GLY A 37 -7.01 -11.76 -9.00
C GLY A 37 -8.28 -10.93 -8.89
N GLN A 38 -9.18 -11.27 -7.95
CA GLN A 38 -10.40 -10.49 -7.70
C GLN A 38 -10.08 -9.08 -7.14
N VAL A 39 -8.87 -8.90 -6.65
CA VAL A 39 -8.32 -7.63 -6.20
C VAL A 39 -7.52 -6.98 -7.33
N ARG A 40 -7.43 -5.65 -7.32
CA ARG A 40 -6.55 -4.93 -8.25
C ARG A 40 -5.10 -5.35 -8.05
N ARG A 41 -4.38 -5.54 -9.17
CA ARG A 41 -2.93 -5.82 -9.14
C ARG A 41 -2.19 -4.72 -8.38
N ARG A 42 -1.67 -5.05 -7.19
CA ARG A 42 -1.02 -4.08 -6.29
C ARG A 42 -0.02 -4.75 -5.35
N LYS A 43 1.02 -4.01 -4.98
CA LYS A 43 1.89 -4.36 -3.84
C LYS A 43 1.10 -4.24 -2.53
N CYS A 44 1.00 -5.34 -1.79
CA CYS A 44 0.31 -5.41 -0.51
C CYS A 44 1.25 -5.95 0.59
N ASN A 45 1.01 -5.51 1.82
CA ASN A 45 1.73 -6.00 2.98
C ASN A 45 1.14 -7.34 3.42
N ILE A 46 2.01 -8.27 3.84
CA ILE A 46 1.63 -9.63 4.28
C ILE A 46 0.67 -9.59 5.47
N LYS A 47 0.76 -8.56 6.33
CA LYS A 47 -0.15 -8.38 7.49
C LYS A 47 -1.64 -8.23 7.11
N HIS A 48 -1.94 -7.94 5.85
CA HIS A 48 -3.32 -7.77 5.36
C HIS A 48 -3.84 -8.99 4.60
N LEU A 49 -3.04 -10.06 4.51
CA LEU A 49 -3.35 -11.26 3.76
C LEU A 49 -3.48 -12.43 4.73
N GLU A 50 -4.50 -13.25 4.48
CA GLU A 50 -4.68 -14.53 5.14
C GLU A 50 -4.45 -15.64 4.10
N PRO A 51 -3.44 -16.51 4.27
CA PRO A 51 -3.17 -17.57 3.32
C PRO A 51 -4.23 -18.66 3.43
N LEU A 52 -4.67 -19.16 2.29
CA LEU A 52 -5.55 -20.32 2.18
C LEU A 52 -4.73 -21.59 1.96
N ASN A 53 -5.35 -22.75 2.18
CA ASN A 53 -4.69 -24.05 2.03
C ASN A 53 -4.43 -24.42 0.56
N GLU A 54 -5.03 -23.71 -0.39
CA GLU A 54 -4.91 -23.94 -1.82
C GLU A 54 -3.68 -23.25 -2.40
N THR A 55 -3.08 -23.88 -3.41
CA THR A 55 -1.93 -23.35 -4.16
C THR A 55 -2.17 -23.53 -5.65
N VAL A 56 -1.96 -22.46 -6.40
CA VAL A 56 -2.05 -22.39 -7.84
C VAL A 56 -0.63 -22.44 -8.42
N LYS A 57 -0.37 -23.32 -9.38
CA LYS A 57 0.94 -23.34 -10.06
C LYS A 57 0.99 -22.20 -11.09
N ILE A 58 1.68 -21.12 -10.76
CA ILE A 58 1.86 -19.96 -11.63
C ILE A 58 3.36 -19.65 -11.76
N LYS A 59 3.81 -19.18 -12.92
CA LYS A 59 5.17 -18.65 -13.10
C LYS A 59 5.32 -17.33 -12.34
N LYS A 60 6.53 -17.04 -11.88
CA LYS A 60 6.86 -15.74 -11.28
C LYS A 60 6.55 -14.62 -12.26
N ASN A 61 5.84 -13.59 -11.80
CA ASN A 61 5.48 -12.42 -12.60
C ASN A 61 4.57 -12.71 -13.82
N ALA A 62 3.65 -13.67 -13.69
CA ALA A 62 2.66 -13.97 -14.73
C ALA A 62 1.79 -12.76 -15.09
N SER A 63 1.25 -12.77 -16.31
CA SER A 63 0.36 -11.74 -16.80
C SER A 63 -1.01 -11.83 -16.13
N HIS A 64 -1.75 -10.72 -16.11
CA HIS A 64 -3.09 -10.68 -15.51
C HIS A 64 -4.03 -11.72 -16.15
N SER A 65 -3.95 -11.90 -17.46
CA SER A 65 -4.74 -12.88 -18.21
C SER A 65 -4.49 -14.32 -17.76
N ASP A 66 -3.25 -14.67 -17.44
CA ASP A 66 -2.91 -16.02 -16.98
C ASP A 66 -3.42 -16.27 -15.55
N VAL A 67 -3.39 -15.24 -14.70
CA VAL A 67 -3.91 -15.31 -13.33
C VAL A 67 -5.43 -15.47 -13.34
N VAL A 68 -6.14 -14.75 -14.22
CA VAL A 68 -7.59 -14.87 -14.37
C VAL A 68 -7.97 -16.29 -14.79
N LYS A 69 -7.33 -16.84 -15.83
CA LYS A 69 -7.56 -18.23 -16.27
C LYS A 69 -7.32 -19.25 -15.16
N ALA A 70 -6.24 -19.06 -14.38
CA ALA A 70 -5.92 -19.97 -13.28
C ALA A 70 -6.93 -19.88 -12.13
N LEU A 71 -7.51 -18.71 -11.90
CA LEU A 71 -8.58 -18.49 -10.91
C LEU A 71 -9.94 -19.00 -11.38
N ASP A 72 -10.25 -18.85 -12.66
CA ASP A 72 -11.48 -19.39 -13.28
C ASP A 72 -11.51 -20.92 -13.20
N ALA A 73 -10.37 -21.58 -13.39
CA ALA A 73 -10.24 -23.02 -13.21
C ALA A 73 -10.56 -23.49 -11.78
N MET A 74 -10.47 -22.60 -10.79
CA MET A 74 -10.83 -22.85 -9.39
C MET A 74 -12.21 -22.30 -9.01
N GLY A 75 -12.97 -21.79 -9.99
CA GLY A 75 -14.31 -21.23 -9.77
C GLY A 75 -14.32 -19.88 -9.05
N ILE A 76 -13.19 -19.15 -9.02
CA ILE A 76 -13.08 -17.85 -8.37
C ILE A 76 -13.33 -16.76 -9.40
N LYS A 77 -14.52 -16.17 -9.37
CA LYS A 77 -14.92 -15.09 -10.30
C LYS A 77 -14.13 -13.81 -10.02
N VAL A 78 -13.35 -13.38 -11.00
CA VAL A 78 -12.68 -12.07 -10.99
C VAL A 78 -13.71 -10.97 -11.28
N VAL A 79 -13.76 -9.95 -10.43
CA VAL A 79 -14.70 -8.84 -10.58
C VAL A 79 -13.95 -7.63 -11.11
N ASP A 80 -14.01 -7.41 -12.42
CA ASP A 80 -13.53 -6.19 -13.06
C ASP A 80 -14.43 -5.01 -12.70
N THR A 81 -14.19 -4.40 -11.55
CA THR A 81 -14.91 -3.19 -11.17
C THR A 81 -14.39 -2.02 -11.99
N LYS A 82 -15.15 -1.66 -13.04
CA LYS A 82 -14.95 -0.46 -13.86
C LYS A 82 -14.69 0.76 -12.97
N LYS A 83 -13.74 1.60 -13.41
CA LYS A 83 -13.35 2.82 -12.72
C LYS A 83 -14.58 3.73 -12.62
N ARG A 84 -15.13 3.87 -11.42
CA ARG A 84 -16.18 4.85 -11.15
C ARG A 84 -15.63 6.23 -11.48
N GLU A 85 -16.24 6.90 -12.46
CA GLU A 85 -15.89 8.26 -12.85
C GLU A 85 -16.11 9.18 -11.65
N ALA A 86 -15.13 10.06 -11.42
CA ALA A 86 -15.18 10.97 -10.29
C ALA A 86 -16.29 11.99 -10.52
N LYS A 87 -17.46 11.79 -9.89
CA LYS A 87 -18.37 12.92 -9.67
C LYS A 87 -17.60 13.96 -8.85
N ALA A 88 -17.59 15.21 -9.34
CA ALA A 88 -16.94 16.33 -8.69
C ALA A 88 -17.32 16.33 -7.21
N LYS A 89 -16.31 16.20 -6.34
CA LYS A 89 -16.53 16.27 -4.90
C LYS A 89 -17.05 17.67 -4.59
N PRO A 90 -18.15 17.86 -3.84
CA PRO A 90 -18.42 19.17 -3.25
C PRO A 90 -17.19 19.53 -2.41
N GLY A 91 -16.60 20.68 -2.72
CA GLY A 91 -15.38 21.16 -2.08
C GLY A 91 -15.60 21.21 -0.58
N ARG A 92 -14.94 20.32 0.16
CA ARG A 92 -14.92 20.40 1.61
C ARG A 92 -14.05 21.60 1.96
N ALA A 93 -14.67 22.75 2.20
CA ALA A 93 -13.98 23.91 2.74
C ALA A 93 -13.22 23.46 3.99
N ARG A 94 -11.89 23.50 3.92
CA ARG A 94 -11.06 23.31 5.11
C ARG A 94 -11.37 24.50 6.01
N ALA A 95 -12.05 24.26 7.13
CA ALA A 95 -11.99 25.18 8.25
C ALA A 95 -10.52 25.25 8.67
N SER A 96 -9.90 26.39 8.34
CA SER A 96 -8.57 26.80 8.72
C SER A 96 -8.48 26.87 10.24
N LYS A 97 -8.07 25.77 10.89
CA LYS A 97 -7.41 25.90 12.20
C LYS A 97 -6.06 26.56 11.92
N LYS A 98 -5.98 27.84 12.26
CA LYS A 98 -4.81 28.71 12.15
C LYS A 98 -3.54 28.00 12.58
N LYS A 99 -2.53 28.05 11.71
CA LYS A 99 -1.11 27.94 12.05
C LYS A 99 -0.73 29.28 12.70
N PRO A 100 -0.20 29.36 13.93
CA PRO A 100 0.63 30.50 14.30
C PRO A 100 2.03 30.27 13.72
N GLU A 101 2.37 31.04 12.69
CA GLU A 101 3.74 31.25 12.21
C GLU A 101 4.26 32.55 12.80
N THR A 102 5.39 32.50 13.53
CA THR A 102 6.55 33.43 13.54
C THR A 102 7.45 33.03 14.73
N ALA A 103 8.65 32.44 14.53
CA ALA A 103 9.92 33.06 14.13
C ALA A 103 10.35 34.09 15.20
N GLU A 104 11.43 33.94 15.98
CA GLU A 104 12.88 33.90 15.66
C GLU A 104 13.70 33.79 17.00
N PRO A 105 15.06 33.72 17.04
CA PRO A 105 16.08 33.31 16.07
C PRO A 105 17.19 32.40 16.68
N ALA A 106 18.06 31.85 15.82
CA ALA A 106 19.34 31.25 16.19
C ALA A 106 20.46 32.31 16.07
N GLU A 107 21.38 32.43 17.03
CA GLU A 107 22.84 32.59 16.79
C GLU A 107 23.66 32.82 18.08
N LYS A 108 24.71 32.00 18.25
CA LYS A 108 26.07 32.35 18.73
C LYS A 108 26.19 33.45 19.80
N GLU A 109 26.32 33.04 21.06
CA GLU A 109 26.87 33.87 22.14
C GLU A 109 28.06 33.20 22.87
N THR A 110 28.92 32.50 22.14
CA THR A 110 30.27 32.14 22.62
C THR A 110 31.31 32.38 21.53
N ALA A 111 31.70 33.64 21.35
CA ALA A 111 33.07 34.08 21.04
C ALA A 111 33.06 35.50 20.44
N LYS A 112 33.84 36.41 21.07
CA LYS A 112 34.31 37.71 20.56
C LYS A 112 33.42 38.95 20.76
N LYS A 113 33.25 39.36 22.02
CA LYS A 113 33.33 40.78 22.40
C LYS A 113 34.11 40.95 23.71
N LYS A 114 35.40 40.60 23.67
CA LYS A 114 36.40 41.25 24.53
C LYS A 114 36.67 42.60 23.88
N LYS A 115 36.62 43.69 24.67
CA LYS A 115 36.62 45.12 24.27
C LYS A 115 35.19 45.58 23.92
N GLU A 116 34.55 46.50 24.63
CA GLU A 116 35.06 47.75 25.15
C GLU A 116 34.09 48.31 26.20
N LYS A 117 34.65 48.78 27.33
CA LYS A 117 34.15 49.87 28.19
C LYS A 117 32.87 49.66 29.02
N LYS A 118 33.10 49.43 30.33
CA LYS A 118 33.03 50.49 31.37
C LYS A 118 32.16 50.08 32.58
N LYS A 119 32.76 49.40 33.54
CA LYS A 119 32.83 49.86 34.93
C LYS A 119 34.00 49.18 35.64
#